data_AF-A0A3D4C5C2-F1
#
_entry.id   AF-A0A3D4C5C2-F1
#
_cell.length_a   1.000
_cell.length_b   1.000
_cell.length_c   1.000
_cell.angle_alpha   90.00
_cell.angle_beta   90.00
_cell.angle_gamma   90.00
#
_symmetry.space_group_name_H-M   'P 1'
#
loop_
_entity.id
_entity.type
_entity.pdbx_description
1 polymer ?
#
loop_
_entity_poly.entity_id
_entity_poly.type
_entity_poly.pdbx_seq_one_letter_code
_entity_poly.pdbx_strand_id
1 'polypeptide(L)' 'MWLNEVELNKLKLEAVRQGVAMSEIMRDYIRNLPEPQNNGDSAAWR' A
#
# COMPACT_ATOMS: atom_id res chain seq x y z
N MET A 1 -7.15 -0.29 6.11
CA MET A 1 -6.29 0.90 6.23
C MET A 1 -6.64 1.85 5.10
N TRP A 2 -7.07 3.08 5.40
CA TRP A 2 -7.43 4.08 4.39
C TRP A 2 -6.24 5.03 4.22
N LEU A 3 -5.79 5.26 3.00
CA LEU A 3 -4.78 6.27 2.69
C LEU A 3 -5.34 7.65 3.01
N ASN A 4 -4.57 8.47 3.73
CA ASN A 4 -4.92 9.87 3.85
C ASN A 4 -4.62 10.64 2.55
N GLU A 5 -5.21 11.82 2.37
CA GLU A 5 -5.06 12.60 1.12
C GLU A 5 -3.59 12.95 0.82
N VAL A 6 -2.78 13.17 1.86
CA VAL A 6 -1.36 13.52 1.72
C VAL A 6 -0.56 12.34 1.15
N GLU A 7 -0.79 11.13 1.66
CA GLU A 7 -0.17 9.90 1.17
C GLU A 7 -0.62 9.59 -0.25
N LEU A 8 -1.92 9.75 -0.54
CA LEU A 8 -2.44 9.57 -1.89
C LEU A 8 -1.78 10.54 -2.88
N ASN A 9 -1.57 11.80 -2.50
CA ASN A 9 -0.88 12.78 -3.34
C ASN A 9 0.60 12.43 -3.57
N LYS A 10 1.29 11.88 -2.58
CA LYS A 10 2.66 11.39 -2.75
C LYS A 10 2.73 10.25 -3.77
N LEU A 11 1.82 9.29 -3.68
CA LEU A 11 1.76 8.17 -4.63
C LEU A 11 1.42 8.63 -6.05
N LYS A 12 0.53 9.62 -6.19
CA LYS A 12 0.23 10.23 -7.51
C LYS A 12 1.45 10.91 -8.12
N LEU A 13 2.19 11.68 -7.32
CA LEU A 13 3.41 12.35 -7.78
C LEU A 13 4.48 11.34 -8.19
N GLU A 14 4.61 10.24 -7.45
CA GLU A 14 5.56 9.17 -7.77
C GLU A 14 5.18 8.44 -9.07
N ALA A 15 3.89 8.17 -9.29
CA ALA A 15 3.40 7.61 -10.56
C ALA A 15 3.75 8.50 -11.76
N VAL A 16 3.52 9.82 -11.63
CA VAL A 16 3.86 10.79 -12.67
C VAL A 16 5.38 10.86 -12.90
N ARG A 17 6.16 10.88 -11.82
CA ARG A 17 7.62 10.95 -11.88
C ARG A 17 8.23 9.73 -12.56
N GLN A 18 7.72 8.53 -12.29
CA GLN A 18 8.19 7.29 -12.89
C GLN A 18 7.58 7.03 -14.27
N GLY A 19 6.53 7.77 -14.66
CA GLY A 19 5.83 7.57 -15.93
C GLY A 19 5.04 6.26 -15.99
N VAL A 20 4.63 5.74 -14.83
CA VAL A 20 3.95 4.45 -14.68
C VAL A 20 2.50 4.62 -14.24
N ALA A 21 1.71 3.56 -14.39
CA ALA A 21 0.33 3.57 -13.95
C ALA A 21 0.22 3.61 -12.41
N MET A 22 -0.78 4.31 -11.90
CA MET A 22 -1.05 4.39 -10.46
C MET A 22 -1.24 3.01 -9.82
N SER A 23 -1.77 2.04 -10.55
CA SER A 23 -1.92 0.65 -10.10
C SER A 23 -0.58 -0.04 -9.81
N GLU A 24 0.49 0.32 -10.51
CA GLU A 24 1.83 -0.25 -10.29
C GLU A 24 2.43 0.31 -9.00
N ILE A 25 2.38 1.64 -8.81
CA ILE A 25 2.79 2.29 -7.56
C ILE A 25 2.00 1.75 -6.37
N MET A 26 0.68 1.57 -6.51
CA MET A 26 -0.16 1.02 -5.44
C MET A 26 0.20 -0.44 -5.12
N ARG A 27 0.56 -1.25 -6.13
CA ARG A 27 0.99 -2.64 -5.93
C ARG A 27 2.29 -2.68 -5.14
N ASP A 28 3.26 -1.84 -5.49
CA ASP A 28 4.55 -1.78 -4.78
C ASP A 28 4.39 -1.19 -3.38
N TYR A 29 3.52 -0.19 -3.22
CA TYR A 29 3.14 0.34 -1.91
C TYR A 29 2.57 -0.75 -1.01
N ILE A 30 1.59 -1.54 -1.50
CA ILE A 30 0.96 -2.63 -0.72
C ILE A 30 1.97 -3.73 -0.39
N ARG A 31 2.87 -4.10 -1.32
CA ARG A 31 3.93 -5.11 -1.07
C ARG A 31 4.92 -4.69 0.01
N ASN A 32 5.21 -3.39 0.08
CA ASN A 32 6.16 -2.83 1.03
C ASN A 32 5.51 -2.42 2.36
N LEU A 33 4.19 -2.52 2.49
CA LEU A 33 3.54 -2.35 3.78
C LEU A 33 4.02 -3.49 4.70
N PRO A 34 4.39 -3.16 5.95
CA PRO A 34 4.67 -4.22 6.92
C PRO A 34 3.43 -5.11 7.00
N GLU A 35 3.64 -6.43 7.00
CA GLU A 35 2.55 -7.36 7.27
C GLU A 35 1.85 -6.89 8.54
N PRO A 36 0.51 -6.84 8.55
CA PRO A 36 -0.21 -6.49 9.76
C PRO A 36 0.32 -7.41 10.86
N GLN A 37 0.89 -6.83 11.92
CA GLN A 37 1.34 -7.61 13.07
C GLN A 37 0.10 -8.35 13.57
N ASN A 38 0.02 -9.64 13.25
CA ASN A 38 -0.91 -10.58 13.85
C ASN A 38 -0.48 -10.72 15.32
N ASN A 39 -0.79 -9.69 16.13
CA ASN A 39 -0.79 -9.81 17.58
C ASN A 39 -1.93 -10.76 17.88
N GLY A 40 -1.53 -12.01 18.14
CA GLY A 40 -2.38 -13.19 18.12
C GLY A 40 -3.77 -12.98 18.68
N ASP A 41 -4.76 -13.07 17.79
CA ASP A 41 -5.95 -13.82 18.11
C ASP A 41 -6.53 -14.42 16.82
N SER A 42 -6.93 -15.68 16.91
CA SER A 42 -7.53 -16.51 15.88
C SER A 42 -6.61 -17.08 14.79
N ALA A 43 -6.05 -18.26 15.11
CA ALA A 43 -5.86 -19.32 14.12
C ALA A 43 -7.22 -19.73 13.50
N ALA A 44 -7.42 -19.48 12.20
CA ALA A 44 -8.34 -20.15 11.27
C ALA A 44 -8.18 -19.40 9.94
N TRP A 45 -7.82 -19.95 8.79
CA TRP A 45 -8.18 -21.20 8.14
C TRP A 45 -6.95 -21.61 7.30
N ARG A 46 -6.43 -22.85 7.40
CA ARG A 46 -6.64 -23.90 6.39
C ARG A 46 -7.09 -23.43 5.01
#